data_AF-A0A2D7DHU6-F1
#
_entry.id   AF-A0A2D7DHU6-F1
#
_cell.length_a   1.000
_cell.length_b   1.000
_cell.length_c   1.000
_cell.angle_alpha   90.00
_cell.angle_beta   90.00
_cell.angle_gamma   90.00
#
_symmetry.space_group_name_H-M   'P 1'
#
loop_
_entity.id
_entity.type
_entity.pdbx_description
1 polymer ?
#
loop_
_entity_poly.entity_id
_entity_poly.type
_entity_poly.pdbx_seq_one_letter_code
_entity_poly.pdbx_strand_id
1 'polypeptide(L)'
;MTVEWIAVTDGLPEDDQRVLAFIPGNRVFLPGKDLAFETREVIVLRFCQDYFSDQAEKREKHGRHFWAGEGNSNHFFSDVTHWMPIPTGPGIAKD
;
A
#
# COMPACT_ATOMS: atom_id res chain seq x y z
N MET A 1 2.01 10.65 19.96
CA MET A 1 1.86 9.19 19.80
C MET A 1 2.81 8.76 18.69
N THR A 2 3.67 7.80 18.95
CA THR A 2 4.48 7.15 17.91
C THR A 2 3.56 6.18 17.18
N VAL A 3 3.34 6.40 15.88
CA VAL A 3 2.57 5.47 15.07
C VAL A 3 3.53 4.35 14.68
N GLU A 4 3.26 3.13 15.12
CA GLU A 4 4.06 1.95 14.82
C GLU A 4 3.66 1.34 13.47
N TRP A 5 4.62 0.72 12.80
CA TRP A 5 4.40 -0.06 11.58
C TRP A 5 3.75 -1.40 11.94
N ILE A 6 2.65 -1.74 11.27
CA ILE A 6 1.87 -2.97 11.46
C ILE A 6 2.23 -3.92 10.33
N ALA A 7 2.71 -5.12 10.65
CA ALA A 7 2.92 -6.15 9.64
C ALA A 7 1.57 -6.60 9.05
N VAL A 8 1.50 -6.84 7.75
CA VAL A 8 0.25 -7.30 7.09
C VAL A 8 -0.23 -8.66 7.61
N THR A 9 0.65 -9.42 8.25
CA THR A 9 0.33 -10.69 8.94
C THR A 9 -0.34 -10.49 10.30
N ASP A 10 -0.13 -9.33 10.92
CA ASP A 10 -0.61 -9.03 12.27
C ASP A 10 -1.92 -8.26 12.24
N GLY A 11 -2.13 -7.45 11.18
CA GLY A 11 -3.35 -6.70 10.97
C GLY A 11 -3.45 -6.09 9.57
N LEU A 12 -4.67 -5.90 9.11
CA LEU A 12 -4.98 -5.27 7.82
C LEU A 12 -5.64 -3.90 8.04
N PRO A 13 -5.46 -2.95 7.11
CA PRO A 13 -6.26 -1.72 7.09
C PRO A 13 -7.75 -2.01 6.89
N GLU A 14 -8.59 -1.02 7.18
CA GLU A 14 -9.99 -1.04 6.75
C GLU A 14 -10.09 -0.96 5.23
N ASP A 15 -11.18 -1.47 4.65
CA ASP A 15 -11.44 -1.32 3.23
C ASP A 15 -11.49 0.17 2.84
N ASP A 16 -10.94 0.49 1.67
CA ASP A 16 -10.72 1.85 1.18
C ASP A 16 -9.83 2.77 2.05
N GLN A 17 -9.20 2.26 3.11
CA GLN A 17 -8.30 3.05 3.94
C GLN A 17 -7.02 3.43 3.17
N ARG A 18 -6.67 4.72 3.24
CA ARG A 18 -5.37 5.23 2.79
C ARG A 18 -4.32 5.08 3.89
N VAL A 19 -3.19 4.50 3.54
CA VAL A 19 -2.10 4.18 4.47
C VAL A 19 -0.75 4.59 3.88
N LEU A 20 0.25 4.72 4.74
CA LEU A 20 1.63 4.59 4.31
C LEU A 20 1.96 3.10 4.27
N ALA A 21 2.38 2.60 3.12
CA ALA A 21 2.74 1.21 2.89
C ALA A 21 4.25 1.11 2.68
N PHE A 22 4.85 0.06 3.25
CA PHE A 22 6.26 -0.28 3.08
C PHE A 22 6.41 -1.50 2.16
N ILE A 23 7.11 -1.27 1.04
CA ILE A 23 7.41 -2.27 0.01
C ILE A 23 8.94 -2.32 -0.16
N PRO A 24 9.60 -3.42 0.26
CA PRO A 24 11.04 -3.58 0.13
C PRO A 24 11.51 -3.38 -1.31
N GLY A 25 12.49 -2.50 -1.52
CA GLY A 25 13.10 -2.27 -2.83
C GLY A 25 12.15 -1.69 -3.91
N ASN A 26 11.02 -1.08 -3.51
CA ASN A 26 10.06 -0.52 -4.46
C ASN A 26 10.71 0.53 -5.38
N ARG A 27 10.48 0.37 -6.68
CA ARG A 27 11.04 1.23 -7.73
C ARG A 27 9.98 2.19 -8.22
N VAL A 28 10.23 3.49 -8.04
CA VAL A 28 9.40 4.56 -8.59
C VAL A 28 10.10 5.08 -9.84
N PHE A 29 9.48 4.82 -11.00
CA PHE A 29 10.02 5.28 -12.27
C PHE A 29 9.85 6.80 -12.41
N LEU A 30 10.94 7.46 -12.75
CA LEU A 30 10.97 8.90 -12.96
C LEU A 30 10.32 9.25 -14.31
N PRO A 31 9.64 10.40 -14.42
CA PRO A 31 9.12 10.86 -15.71
C PRO A 31 10.24 11.04 -16.73
N GLY A 32 10.14 10.39 -17.88
CA GLY A 32 11.19 10.42 -18.89
C GLY A 32 11.13 9.23 -19.85
N LYS A 33 12.14 9.12 -20.73
CA LYS A 33 12.30 8.00 -21.68
C LYS A 33 13.42 7.04 -21.30
N ASP A 34 14.14 7.32 -20.22
CA ASP A 34 15.38 6.65 -19.82
C ASP A 34 15.17 5.47 -18.87
N LEU A 35 13.91 5.12 -18.54
CA LEU A 35 13.57 4.10 -17.54
C LEU A 35 14.28 4.31 -16.20
N ALA A 36 14.71 5.55 -15.91
CA ALA A 36 15.32 5.88 -14.66
C ALA A 36 14.31 5.66 -13.53
N PHE A 37 14.78 5.17 -12.40
CA PHE A 37 13.95 4.97 -11.21
C PHE A 37 14.72 5.37 -9.97
N GLU A 38 13.98 5.71 -8.93
CA GLU A 38 14.51 5.79 -7.57
C GLU A 38 13.89 4.68 -6.70
N THR A 39 14.63 4.25 -5.68
CA THR A 39 14.10 3.34 -4.68
C THR A 39 13.34 4.16 -3.65
N ARG A 40 12.03 3.91 -3.53
CA ARG A 40 11.16 4.57 -2.55
C ARG A 40 10.26 3.53 -1.90
N GLU A 41 10.70 3.04 -0.75
CA GLU A 41 10.06 1.91 -0.09
C GLU A 41 8.78 2.29 0.66
N VAL A 42 8.66 3.56 1.08
CA VAL A 42 7.45 4.08 1.72
C VAL A 42 6.64 4.90 0.74
N ILE A 43 5.44 4.43 0.42
CA ILE A 43 4.50 5.09 -0.51
C ILE A 43 3.08 5.12 0.05
N VAL A 44 2.24 6.01 -0.47
CA VAL A 44 0.81 6.02 -0.15
C VAL A 44 0.07 5.03 -1.04
N LEU A 45 -0.68 4.13 -0.42
CA LEU A 45 -1.58 3.18 -1.07
C LEU A 45 -2.95 3.22 -0.41
N ARG A 46 -3.97 2.83 -1.17
CA ARG A 46 -5.31 2.51 -0.66
C ARG A 46 -5.48 1.00 -0.60
N PHE A 47 -5.91 0.49 0.55
CA PHE A 47 -6.22 -0.93 0.71
C PHE A 47 -7.58 -1.25 0.06
N CYS A 48 -7.61 -2.28 -0.78
CA CYS A 48 -8.84 -2.80 -1.39
C CYS A 48 -9.08 -4.19 -0.82
N GLN A 49 -10.00 -4.31 0.13
CA GLN A 49 -10.38 -5.58 0.71
C GLN A 49 -11.10 -6.43 -0.36
N ASP A 50 -10.82 -7.73 -0.39
CA ASP A 50 -11.53 -8.71 -1.22
C ASP A 50 -11.58 -8.43 -2.73
N TYR A 51 -10.66 -7.62 -3.24
CA TYR A 51 -10.62 -7.19 -4.65
C TYR A 51 -10.68 -8.34 -5.67
N PHE A 52 -10.13 -9.50 -5.35
CA PHE A 52 -10.17 -10.70 -6.20
C PHE A 52 -11.15 -11.77 -5.73
N SER A 53 -12.14 -11.45 -4.89
CA SER A 53 -13.10 -12.44 -4.34
C SER A 53 -13.75 -13.31 -5.41
N ASP A 54 -14.12 -12.70 -6.53
CA ASP A 54 -14.90 -13.32 -7.61
C ASP A 54 -14.01 -13.87 -8.73
N GLN A 55 -12.68 -13.76 -8.59
CA GLN A 55 -11.70 -14.16 -9.59
C GLN A 55 -10.76 -15.21 -8.99
N ALA A 56 -11.23 -16.47 -8.91
CA ALA A 56 -10.54 -17.56 -8.23
C ALA A 56 -9.07 -17.74 -8.65
N GLU A 57 -8.78 -17.70 -9.95
CA GLU A 57 -7.41 -17.84 -10.48
C GLU A 57 -6.49 -16.69 -10.03
N LYS A 58 -6.99 -15.44 -10.07
CA LYS A 58 -6.21 -14.29 -9.59
C LYS A 58 -6.02 -14.32 -8.08
N ARG A 59 -7.05 -14.73 -7.34
CA ARG A 59 -7.00 -14.86 -5.89
C ARG A 59 -5.93 -15.85 -5.44
N GLU A 60 -5.84 -16.99 -6.13
CA GLU A 60 -4.83 -18.02 -5.84
C GLU A 60 -3.41 -17.51 -6.13
N LYS A 61 -3.23 -16.76 -7.22
CA LYS A 61 -1.92 -16.27 -7.66
C LYS A 61 -1.42 -15.04 -6.90
N HIS A 62 -2.31 -14.12 -6.54
CA HIS A 62 -1.96 -12.76 -6.10
C HIS A 62 -2.49 -12.41 -4.70
N GLY A 63 -3.19 -13.34 -4.05
CA GLY A 63 -3.91 -13.08 -2.82
C GLY A 63 -5.30 -12.48 -3.07
N ARG A 64 -6.08 -12.38 -2.00
CA ARG A 64 -7.48 -11.92 -2.05
C ARG A 64 -7.60 -10.40 -2.09
N HIS A 65 -6.69 -9.70 -1.43
CA HIS A 65 -6.68 -8.23 -1.30
C HIS A 65 -5.82 -7.58 -2.37
N PHE A 66 -5.88 -6.25 -2.47
CA PHE A 66 -5.09 -5.49 -3.42
C PHE A 66 -4.70 -4.12 -2.86
N TRP A 67 -3.63 -3.54 -3.40
CA TRP A 67 -3.18 -2.19 -3.04
C TRP A 67 -3.25 -1.27 -4.26
N ALA A 68 -4.16 -0.31 -4.22
CA ALA A 68 -4.29 0.69 -5.26
C ALA A 68 -3.31 1.84 -5.06
N GLY A 69 -2.52 2.14 -6.09
CA GLY A 69 -1.62 3.29 -6.11
C GLY A 69 -2.36 4.58 -6.44
N GLU A 70 -2.24 5.58 -5.58
CA GLU A 70 -2.80 6.92 -5.80
C GLU A 70 -1.71 7.86 -6.30
N GLY A 71 -1.45 7.84 -7.60
CA GLY A 71 -0.28 8.51 -8.19
C GLY A 71 1.01 7.67 -8.13
N ASN A 72 0.93 6.44 -7.61
CA ASN A 72 1.94 5.40 -7.70
C ASN A 72 1.40 4.21 -8.51
N SER A 73 2.26 3.24 -8.83
CA SER A 73 1.83 1.95 -9.37
C SER A 73 0.96 1.18 -8.38
N ASN A 74 0.06 0.33 -8.90
CA ASN A 74 -0.64 -0.63 -8.07
C ASN A 74 0.29 -1.77 -7.66
N HIS A 75 -0.04 -2.42 -6.55
CA HIS A 75 0.74 -3.52 -5.99
C HIS A 75 -0.15 -4.71 -5.63
N PHE A 76 0.37 -5.92 -5.84
CA PHE A 76 -0.28 -7.12 -5.35
C PHE A 76 -0.15 -7.21 -3.83
N PHE A 77 -1.03 -7.98 -3.20
CA PHE A 77 -1.07 -8.05 -1.74
C PHE A 77 0.28 -8.44 -1.13
N SER A 78 1.01 -9.35 -1.78
CA SER A 78 2.33 -9.86 -1.38
C SER A 78 3.46 -8.83 -1.41
N ASP A 79 3.31 -7.70 -2.11
CA ASP A 79 4.39 -6.72 -2.27
C ASP A 79 4.59 -5.90 -0.99
N VAL A 80 3.50 -5.65 -0.24
CA VAL A 80 3.52 -4.84 0.98
C VAL A 80 3.78 -5.73 2.18
N THR A 81 4.77 -5.36 3.00
CA THR A 81 5.10 -6.12 4.22
C THR A 81 4.57 -5.46 5.48
N HIS A 82 4.57 -4.13 5.52
CA HIS A 82 4.10 -3.35 6.66
C HIS A 82 3.32 -2.13 6.19
N TRP A 83 2.43 -1.63 7.05
CA TRP A 83 1.68 -0.41 6.81
C TRP A 83 1.52 0.38 8.10
N MET A 84 1.16 1.65 7.97
CA MET A 84 0.74 2.48 9.10
C MET A 84 -0.36 3.45 8.64
N PRO A 85 -1.28 3.85 9.53
CA PRO A 85 -2.25 4.88 9.19
C PRO A 85 -1.53 6.19 8.83
N ILE A 86 -2.07 6.93 7.85
CA ILE A 86 -1.55 8.26 7.52
C ILE A 86 -1.64 9.13 8.78
N PRO A 87 -0.54 9.75 9.24
CA PRO A 87 -0.57 10.63 10.39
C PRO A 87 -1.55 11.78 10.17
N THR A 88 -2.28 12.15 11.22
CA THR A 88 -3.08 13.38 11.20
C THR A 88 -2.15 14.57 11.00
N GLY A 89 -2.47 15.41 10.01
CA GLY A 89 -1.74 16.65 9.76
C GLY A 89 -1.81 17.60 10.96
N PRO A 90 -0.89 18.59 11.03
CA PRO A 90 -0.91 19.59 12.08
C PRO A 90 -2.23 20.38 12.04
N GLY A 91 -3.01 20.32 13.11
CA GLY A 91 -4.23 21.14 13.29
C GLY A 91 -5.57 20.43 13.09
N ILE A 92 -5.60 19.13 12.81
CA ILE A 92 -6.84 18.35 12.87
C ILE A 92 -6.70 17.35 14.02
N ALA A 93 -6.95 17.83 15.24
CA ALA A 93 -7.40 16.94 16.29
C ALA A 93 -8.73 16.35 15.79
N LYS A 94 -8.81 15.02 15.67
CA LYS A 94 -10.13 14.38 15.55
C LYS A 94 -10.80 14.59 16.91
N ASP A 95 -11.78 15.48 16.95
CA ASP A 95 -12.80 15.48 18.00
C ASP A 95 -13.58 14.16 17.98
#